data_AF-A0A2N3GBY8-F1
#
_entry.id   AF-A0A2N3GBY8-F1
#
_cell.length_a   1.000
_cell.length_b   1.000
_cell.length_c   1.000
_cell.angle_alpha   90.00
_cell.angle_beta   90.00
_cell.angle_gamma   90.00
#
_symmetry.space_group_name_H-M   'P 1'
#
loop_
_entity.id
_entity.type
_entity.pdbx_description
1 polymer ?
#
loop_
_entity_poly.entity_id
_entity_poly.type
_entity_poly.pdbx_seq_one_letter_code
_entity_poly.pdbx_strand_id
1 'polypeptide(L)'
;MAELDFNADEIGLKQSLWTSAAVDSALRQTFTESDMGPAAVLLSLLVGPDSAGDDEMSDLATYRLMLAALKLSGGDLRTLELWIEVAMRDPRDLIAAAEYPRELVDSSEESRQSDLAEYVLWIAGPEMPAN
;
A
#
# COMPACT_ATOMS: atom_id res chain seq x y z
N MET A 1 -6.88 -30.87 -14.81
CA MET A 1 -6.82 -30.07 -13.57
C MET A 1 -6.46 -28.68 -14.01
N ALA A 2 -7.34 -27.70 -13.82
CA ALA A 2 -6.97 -26.31 -14.06
C ALA A 2 -5.95 -25.93 -12.99
N GLU A 3 -4.74 -25.55 -13.40
CA GLU A 3 -3.81 -24.82 -12.53
C GLU A 3 -4.54 -23.53 -12.16
N LEU A 4 -4.99 -23.42 -10.92
CA LEU A 4 -5.40 -22.15 -10.35
C LEU A 4 -4.16 -21.26 -10.38
N ASP A 5 -4.20 -20.21 -11.19
CA ASP A 5 -3.13 -19.22 -11.24
C ASP A 5 -3.21 -18.37 -9.98
N PHE A 6 -2.61 -18.85 -8.90
CA PHE A 6 -2.54 -18.16 -7.62
C PHE A 6 -1.93 -16.74 -7.74
N ASN A 7 -1.16 -16.46 -8.80
CA ASN A 7 -0.65 -15.10 -9.07
C ASN A 7 -1.75 -14.16 -9.56
N ALA A 8 -2.63 -14.64 -10.44
CA ALA A 8 -3.77 -13.87 -10.94
C ALA A 8 -4.75 -13.56 -9.79
N ASP A 9 -4.97 -14.51 -8.89
CA ASP A 9 -5.84 -14.34 -7.73
C ASP A 9 -5.28 -13.34 -6.71
N GLU A 10 -3.96 -13.36 -6.46
CA GLU A 10 -3.33 -12.41 -5.52
C GLU A 10 -3.45 -10.96 -5.99
N ILE A 11 -3.04 -10.67 -7.24
CA ILE A 11 -3.06 -9.29 -7.74
C ILE A 11 -4.51 -8.80 -7.85
N GLY A 12 -5.44 -9.64 -8.29
CA GLY A 12 -6.87 -9.30 -8.30
C GLY A 12 -7.41 -8.97 -6.91
N LEU A 13 -7.02 -9.76 -5.89
CA LEU A 13 -7.39 -9.50 -4.50
C LEU A 13 -6.82 -8.16 -4.02
N LYS A 14 -5.51 -7.91 -4.21
CA LYS A 14 -4.86 -6.65 -3.80
C LYS A 14 -5.47 -5.44 -4.50
N GLN A 15 -5.75 -5.52 -5.80
CA GLN A 15 -6.39 -4.45 -6.57
C GLN A 15 -7.75 -4.05 -5.99
N SER A 16 -8.56 -5.03 -5.54
CA SER A 16 -9.86 -4.75 -4.92
C SER A 16 -9.77 -3.93 -3.62
N LEU A 17 -8.57 -3.89 -3.00
CA LEU A 17 -8.29 -3.17 -1.77
C LEU A 17 -7.69 -1.78 -2.00
N TRP A 18 -7.17 -1.48 -3.20
CA TRP A 18 -6.54 -0.21 -3.53
C TRP A 18 -7.57 0.86 -3.83
N THR A 19 -8.19 1.41 -2.78
CA THR A 19 -9.24 2.43 -2.89
C THR A 19 -8.88 3.67 -2.09
N SER A 20 -9.46 4.82 -2.46
CA SER A 20 -9.34 6.05 -1.67
C SER A 20 -9.86 5.87 -0.23
N ALA A 21 -10.93 5.10 -0.05
CA ALA A 21 -11.46 4.76 1.28
C ALA A 21 -10.47 3.96 2.12
N ALA A 22 -9.73 3.03 1.50
CA ALA A 22 -8.67 2.29 2.18
C ALA A 22 -7.50 3.20 2.57
N VAL A 23 -7.10 4.15 1.71
CA VAL A 23 -6.07 5.15 2.03
C VAL A 23 -6.51 6.02 3.21
N ASP A 24 -7.73 6.55 3.20
CA ASP A 24 -8.27 7.38 4.28
C ASP A 24 -8.34 6.62 5.61
N SER A 25 -8.77 5.35 5.56
CA SER A 25 -8.81 4.47 6.72
C SER A 25 -7.41 4.21 7.27
N ALA A 26 -6.46 3.82 6.39
CA ALA A 26 -5.08 3.56 6.77
C ALA A 26 -4.40 4.81 7.34
N LEU A 27 -4.64 5.99 6.78
CA LEU A 27 -4.11 7.26 7.28
C LEU A 27 -4.55 7.52 8.73
N ARG A 28 -5.85 7.35 9.03
CA ARG A 28 -6.42 7.51 10.37
C ARG A 28 -5.92 6.47 11.38
N GLN A 29 -5.66 5.26 10.91
CA GLN A 29 -5.13 4.18 11.75
C GLN A 29 -3.64 4.35 12.05
N THR A 30 -2.89 4.95 11.13
CA THR A 30 -1.43 5.02 11.18
C THR A 30 -0.94 6.27 11.91
N PHE A 31 -1.62 7.41 11.74
CA PHE A 31 -1.15 8.70 12.27
C PHE A 31 -2.07 9.26 13.36
N THR A 32 -1.49 10.06 14.25
CA THR A 32 -2.24 10.85 15.22
C THR A 32 -3.00 11.99 14.53
N GLU A 33 -4.03 12.52 15.17
CA GLU A 33 -4.82 13.63 14.61
C GLU A 33 -3.96 14.85 14.22
N SER A 34 -2.90 15.15 14.98
CA SER A 34 -1.98 16.25 14.66
C SER A 34 -1.08 15.96 13.45
N ASP A 35 -0.77 14.70 13.18
CA ASP A 35 0.14 14.29 12.11
C ASP A 35 -0.58 13.93 10.82
N MET A 36 -1.90 13.68 10.88
CA MET A 36 -2.71 13.34 9.70
C MET A 36 -2.64 14.39 8.59
N GLY A 37 -2.69 15.68 8.94
CA GLY A 37 -2.59 16.77 7.97
C GLY A 37 -1.25 16.78 7.22
N PRO A 38 -0.11 16.86 7.94
CA PRO A 38 1.21 16.72 7.35
C PRO A 38 1.40 15.44 6.53
N ALA A 39 0.93 14.29 7.02
CA ALA A 39 1.00 13.02 6.31
C ALA A 39 0.20 13.04 4.99
N ALA A 40 -1.00 13.61 4.99
CA ALA A 40 -1.80 13.76 3.77
C ALA A 40 -1.12 14.65 2.72
N VAL A 41 -0.48 15.74 3.16
CA VAL A 41 0.32 16.60 2.27
C VAL A 41 1.48 15.82 1.64
N LEU A 42 2.19 15.04 2.45
CA LEU A 42 3.28 14.19 1.96
C LEU A 42 2.78 13.15 0.95
N LEU A 43 1.69 12.44 1.24
CA LEU A 43 1.09 11.47 0.31
C LEU A 43 0.67 12.10 -1.02
N SER A 44 0.21 13.35 -1.00
CA SER A 44 -0.18 14.06 -2.23
C SER A 44 0.95 14.16 -3.27
N LEU A 45 2.22 14.06 -2.85
CA LEU A 45 3.38 14.07 -3.75
C LEU A 45 3.48 12.82 -4.63
N LEU A 46 2.80 11.74 -4.26
CA LEU A 46 2.70 10.51 -5.07
C LEU A 46 1.69 10.63 -6.20
N VAL A 47 0.87 11.69 -6.21
CA VAL A 47 -0.04 12.00 -7.32
C VAL A 47 0.79 12.67 -8.43
N GLY A 48 1.24 11.87 -9.40
CA GLY A 48 2.08 12.37 -10.50
C GLY A 48 1.36 13.39 -11.40
N PRO A 49 2.10 14.28 -12.10
CA PRO A 49 1.52 15.28 -13.00
C PRO A 49 1.08 14.75 -14.38
N ASP A 50 1.38 13.49 -14.72
CA ASP A 50 1.20 12.92 -16.07
C ASP A 50 0.34 11.64 -16.08
N SER A 51 -0.90 11.73 -15.62
CA SER A 51 -1.97 10.76 -15.97
C SER A 51 -2.48 11.02 -17.40
N ALA A 52 -1.59 11.00 -18.40
CA ALA A 52 -1.95 11.17 -19.82
C ALA A 52 -2.27 9.82 -20.51
N GLY A 53 -2.69 8.80 -19.76
CA GLY A 53 -3.10 7.50 -20.29
C GLY A 53 -3.80 6.65 -19.23
N ASP A 54 -5.05 6.26 -19.50
CA ASP A 54 -5.95 5.44 -18.66
C ASP A 54 -6.03 5.86 -17.18
N ASP A 55 -6.84 6.88 -16.91
CA ASP A 55 -7.04 7.52 -15.59
C ASP A 55 -7.36 6.51 -14.46
N GLU A 56 -8.15 5.46 -14.72
CA GLU A 56 -8.50 4.45 -13.70
C GLU A 56 -7.31 3.58 -13.29
N MET A 57 -6.41 3.26 -14.23
CA MET A 57 -5.20 2.50 -13.93
C MET A 57 -4.15 3.36 -13.22
N SER A 58 -4.20 4.68 -13.45
CA SER A 58 -3.39 5.68 -12.73
C SER A 58 -3.83 5.87 -11.27
N ASP A 59 -5.13 5.89 -11.01
CA ASP A 59 -5.67 6.05 -9.66
C ASP A 59 -5.37 4.83 -8.79
N LEU A 60 -5.59 3.61 -9.30
CA LEU A 60 -5.25 2.38 -8.60
C LEU A 60 -3.76 2.30 -8.24
N ALA A 61 -2.89 2.68 -9.18
CA ALA A 61 -1.45 2.72 -8.93
C ALA A 61 -1.10 3.75 -7.84
N THR A 62 -1.76 4.90 -7.84
CA THR A 62 -1.58 5.95 -6.84
C THR A 62 -2.03 5.47 -5.46
N TYR A 63 -3.22 4.89 -5.34
CA TYR A 63 -3.71 4.35 -4.05
C TYR A 63 -2.80 3.24 -3.52
N ARG A 64 -2.30 2.36 -4.40
CA ARG A 64 -1.31 1.35 -4.03
C ARG A 64 -0.05 1.97 -3.44
N LEU A 65 0.51 3.01 -4.07
CA LEU A 65 1.70 3.70 -3.58
C LEU A 65 1.44 4.38 -2.24
N MET A 66 0.29 5.05 -2.09
CA MET A 66 -0.08 5.68 -0.83
C MET A 66 -0.21 4.66 0.31
N LEU A 67 -0.87 3.53 0.06
CA LEU A 67 -1.00 2.43 1.02
C LEU A 67 0.36 1.84 1.40
N ALA A 68 1.25 1.62 0.43
CA ALA A 68 2.59 1.13 0.67
C ALA A 68 3.40 2.10 1.56
N ALA A 69 3.35 3.40 1.26
CA ALA A 69 4.03 4.44 2.04
C ALA A 69 3.47 4.53 3.47
N LEU A 70 2.14 4.47 3.63
CA LEU A 70 1.48 4.44 4.93
C LEU A 70 1.93 3.23 5.75
N LYS A 71 1.88 2.01 5.18
CA LYS A 71 2.28 0.78 5.88
C LYS A 71 3.72 0.87 6.40
N LEU A 72 4.65 1.29 5.54
CA LEU A 72 6.07 1.36 5.90
C LEU A 72 6.43 2.53 6.83
N SER A 73 5.62 3.60 6.84
CA SER A 73 5.86 4.74 7.72
C SER A 73 5.71 4.40 9.21
N GLY A 74 4.86 3.44 9.54
CA GLY A 74 4.57 3.06 10.93
C GLY A 74 4.09 4.22 11.81
N GLY A 75 3.50 5.27 11.21
CA GLY A 75 3.04 6.46 11.93
C GLY A 75 4.10 7.54 12.15
N ASP A 76 5.31 7.38 11.59
CA ASP A 76 6.38 8.37 11.68
C ASP A 76 6.48 9.21 10.39
N LEU A 77 6.35 10.53 10.53
CA LEU A 77 6.35 11.47 9.39
C LEU A 77 7.68 11.50 8.63
N ARG A 78 8.82 11.30 9.31
CA ARG A 78 10.14 11.28 8.66
C ARG A 78 10.33 10.02 7.84
N THR A 79 9.84 8.89 8.36
CA THR A 79 9.85 7.61 7.66
C THR A 79 8.91 7.66 6.46
N LEU A 80 7.75 8.31 6.59
CA LEU A 80 6.86 8.58 5.44
C LEU A 80 7.56 9.40 4.36
N GLU A 81 8.20 10.51 4.73
CA GLU A 81 8.96 11.37 3.81
C GLU A 81 10.05 10.57 3.07
N LEU A 82 10.82 9.76 3.80
CA LEU A 82 11.84 8.89 3.20
C LEU A 82 11.25 7.93 2.16
N TRP A 83 10.14 7.27 2.46
CA TRP A 83 9.51 6.33 1.51
C TRP A 83 8.90 7.02 0.30
N ILE A 84 8.45 8.26 0.43
CA ILE A 84 8.03 9.08 -0.70
C ILE A 84 9.23 9.39 -1.61
N GLU A 85 10.38 9.75 -1.04
CA GLU A 85 11.60 9.95 -1.85
C GLU A 85 12.03 8.68 -2.58
N VAL A 86 11.92 7.51 -1.93
CA VAL A 86 12.17 6.21 -2.58
C VAL A 86 11.20 6.00 -3.74
N ALA A 87 9.90 6.22 -3.52
CA ALA A 87 8.87 6.04 -4.54
C ALA A 87 9.06 6.97 -5.75
N MET A 88 9.52 8.20 -5.53
CA MET A 88 9.82 9.14 -6.60
C MET A 88 11.01 8.72 -7.47
N ARG A 89 11.91 7.88 -6.95
CA ARG A 89 13.04 7.32 -7.70
C ARG A 89 12.66 6.02 -8.40
N ASP A 90 12.10 5.09 -7.65
CA ASP A 90 11.54 3.84 -8.17
C ASP A 90 10.33 3.39 -7.33
N PRO A 91 9.09 3.52 -7.85
CA PRO A 91 7.89 3.13 -7.11
C PRO A 91 7.86 1.63 -6.79
N ARG A 92 8.61 0.80 -7.53
CA ARG A 92 8.65 -0.65 -7.32
C ARG A 92 9.36 -1.02 -6.02
N ASP A 93 10.36 -0.24 -5.61
CA ASP A 93 11.08 -0.49 -4.36
C ASP A 93 10.19 -0.27 -3.14
N LEU A 94 9.38 0.81 -3.17
CA LEU A 94 8.36 1.07 -2.15
C LEU A 94 7.34 -0.09 -2.09
N ILE A 95 6.79 -0.47 -3.25
CA ILE A 95 5.80 -1.55 -3.33
C ILE A 95 6.39 -2.87 -2.83
N ALA A 96 7.59 -3.23 -3.27
CA ALA A 96 8.25 -4.46 -2.88
C ALA A 96 8.48 -4.54 -1.37
N ALA A 97 9.00 -3.46 -0.78
CA ALA A 97 9.23 -3.38 0.66
C ALA A 97 7.94 -3.48 1.48
N ALA A 98 6.83 -2.91 1.00
CA ALA A 98 5.56 -2.92 1.72
C ALA A 98 4.78 -4.24 1.57
N GLU A 99 4.76 -4.81 0.36
CA GLU A 99 3.91 -5.95 0.02
C GLU A 99 4.60 -7.30 0.10
N TYR A 100 5.94 -7.36 0.04
CA TYR A 100 6.71 -8.60 -0.06
C TYR A 100 7.98 -8.63 0.83
N PRO A 101 7.96 -8.12 2.09
CA PRO A 101 9.17 -8.00 2.89
C PRO A 101 9.86 -9.34 3.20
N ARG A 102 9.10 -10.44 3.35
CA ARG A 102 9.67 -11.78 3.58
C ARG A 102 10.13 -12.41 2.29
N GLU A 103 9.34 -12.29 1.22
CA GLU A 103 9.70 -12.85 -0.09
C GLU A 103 11.01 -12.26 -0.66
N LEU A 104 11.31 -10.99 -0.34
CA LEU A 104 12.58 -10.35 -0.65
C LEU A 104 13.80 -11.02 0.00
N VAL A 105 13.61 -11.69 1.13
CA VAL A 105 14.67 -12.41 1.86
C VAL A 105 14.66 -13.90 1.51
N ASP A 106 13.48 -14.48 1.38
CA ASP A 106 13.24 -15.89 1.08
C ASP A 106 12.09 -16.03 0.08
N SER A 107 12.42 -16.36 -1.17
CA SER A 107 11.45 -16.48 -2.28
C SER A 107 10.59 -17.75 -2.22
N SER A 108 10.27 -18.22 -1.02
CA SER A 108 9.37 -19.35 -0.78
C SER A 108 7.91 -18.91 -0.89
N GLU A 109 7.06 -19.86 -1.29
CA GLU A 109 5.61 -19.66 -1.34
C GLU A 109 5.02 -19.35 0.05
N GLU A 110 5.61 -19.90 1.11
CA GLU A 110 5.19 -19.63 2.50
C GLU A 110 5.44 -18.18 2.91
N SER A 111 6.61 -17.63 2.56
CA SER A 111 6.95 -16.22 2.79
C SER A 111 5.98 -15.30 2.05
N ARG A 112 5.70 -15.60 0.79
CA ARG A 112 4.73 -14.85 -0.03
C ARG A 112 3.31 -14.90 0.52
N GLN A 113 2.82 -16.07 0.92
CA GLN A 113 1.49 -16.21 1.53
C GLN A 113 1.40 -15.45 2.86
N SER A 114 2.48 -15.45 3.64
CA SER A 114 2.55 -14.70 4.91
C SER A 114 2.50 -13.19 4.67
N ASP A 115 3.23 -12.69 3.66
CA ASP A 115 3.23 -11.28 3.27
C ASP A 115 1.84 -10.84 2.76
N LEU A 116 1.18 -11.66 1.94
CA LEU A 116 -0.20 -11.42 1.50
C LEU A 116 -1.18 -11.37 2.67
N ALA A 117 -1.12 -12.35 3.58
CA ALA A 117 -2.01 -12.41 4.73
C ALA A 117 -1.84 -11.19 5.65
N GLU A 118 -0.60 -10.77 5.90
CA GLU A 118 -0.30 -9.56 6.66
C GLU A 118 -0.83 -8.31 5.96
N TYR A 119 -0.63 -8.20 4.64
CA TYR A 119 -1.10 -7.06 3.87
C TYR A 119 -2.63 -6.93 3.90
N VAL A 120 -3.35 -8.03 3.69
CA VAL A 120 -4.83 -8.05 3.74
C VAL A 120 -5.32 -7.69 5.14
N LEU A 121 -4.72 -8.26 6.19
CA LEU A 121 -5.09 -7.95 7.57
C LEU A 121 -4.84 -6.48 7.91
N TRP A 122 -3.71 -5.93 7.48
CA TRP A 122 -3.36 -4.53 7.72
C TRP A 122 -4.34 -3.57 7.04
N ILE A 123 -4.72 -3.81 5.78
CA ILE A 123 -5.68 -2.94 5.08
C ILE A 123 -7.09 -3.04 5.67
N ALA A 124 -7.52 -4.25 6.02
CA ALA A 124 -8.83 -4.45 6.65
C ALA A 124 -8.96 -3.65 7.97
N GLY A 125 -7.83 -3.38 8.63
CA GLY A 125 -7.76 -2.73 9.92
C GLY A 125 -8.31 -3.60 11.05
N PRO A 126 -8.19 -3.17 12.31
CA PRO A 126 -8.96 -3.76 13.39
C PRO A 126 -10.43 -3.45 13.13
N GLU A 127 -11.29 -4.48 12.98
CA GLU A 127 -12.73 -4.31 12.82
C GLU A 127 -13.24 -3.21 13.78
N MET A 128 -13.81 -2.13 13.25
CA MET A 128 -14.57 -1.22 14.09
C MET A 128 -15.70 -2.05 14.73
N PRO A 129 -15.87 -2.02 16.07
CA PRO A 129 -17.04 -2.63 16.66
C PRO A 129 -18.28 -1.97 16.03
N ALA A 130 -19.15 -2.81 15.46
CA ALA A 130 -20.47 -2.38 15.02
C ALA A 130 -21.19 -1.75 16.21
N ASN A 131 -21.44 -0.44 16.16
CA ASN A 131 -22.38 0.23 17.05
C ASN A 131 -23.82 -0.01 16.57
#